data_AF-A0A7W3UJU2-F1
#
_entry.id   AF-A0A7W3UJU2-F1
#
_cell.length_a   1.000
_cell.length_b   1.000
_cell.length_c   1.000
_cell.angle_alpha   90.00
_cell.angle_beta   90.00
_cell.angle_gamma   90.00
#
_symmetry.space_group_name_H-M   'P 1'
#
loop_
_entity.id
_entity.type
_entity.pdbx_description
1 polymer ?
#
loop_
_entity_poly.entity_id
_entity_poly.type
_entity_poly.pdbx_seq_one_letter_code
_entity_poly.pdbx_strand_id
1 'polypeptide(L)' 'MQRDFEKEDFILLDTKLEEALKQGKTTFKIHMMAFDEVPNYEQHINKYERLSKYRIRHVYDGGYYVFHIEK' A
#
# COMPACT_ATOMS: atom_id res chain seq x y z
N MET A 1 2.44 -19.59 -15.80
CA MET A 1 3.18 -18.50 -15.13
C MET A 1 2.42 -18.15 -13.87
N GLN A 2 3.04 -18.27 -12.71
CA GLN A 2 2.44 -17.86 -11.45
C GLN A 2 2.62 -16.33 -11.35
N ARG A 3 1.53 -15.56 -11.31
CA ARG A 3 1.62 -14.12 -11.02
C ARG A 3 1.95 -13.98 -9.53
N ASP A 4 3.04 -13.30 -9.23
CA ASP A 4 3.41 -12.95 -7.84
C ASP A 4 2.72 -11.64 -7.46
N PHE A 5 1.40 -11.72 -7.26
CA PHE A 5 0.56 -10.56 -6.95
C PHE A 5 1.08 -9.78 -5.73
N GLU A 6 1.58 -10.45 -4.69
CA GLU A 6 2.17 -9.80 -3.51
C GLU A 6 3.32 -8.85 -3.90
N LYS A 7 4.19 -9.28 -4.82
CA LYS A 7 5.34 -8.49 -5.24
C LYS A 7 4.90 -7.27 -6.05
N GLU A 8 3.89 -7.43 -6.91
CA GLU A 8 3.33 -6.32 -7.69
C GLU A 8 2.67 -5.28 -6.77
N ASP A 9 1.90 -5.73 -5.78
CA ASP A 9 1.28 -4.87 -4.76
C ASP A 9 2.33 -4.11 -3.96
N PHE A 10 3.42 -4.77 -3.56
CA PHE A 10 4.50 -4.14 -2.80
C PHE A 10 5.21 -3.07 -3.63
N ILE A 11 5.47 -3.33 -4.91
CA ILE A 11 6.07 -2.33 -5.81
C ILE A 11 5.15 -1.11 -5.95
N LEU A 12 3.84 -1.31 -6.09
CA LEU A 12 2.86 -0.23 -6.13
C LEU A 12 2.88 0.60 -4.84
N LEU A 13 2.86 -0.08 -3.68
CA LEU A 13 2.88 0.55 -2.36
C LEU A 13 4.17 1.35 -2.12
N ASP A 14 5.34 0.76 -2.43
CA ASP A 14 6.63 1.43 -2.31
C ASP A 14 6.72 2.65 -3.22
N THR A 15 6.25 2.55 -4.47
CA THR A 15 6.23 3.70 -5.39
C THR A 15 5.42 4.85 -4.81
N LYS A 16 4.22 4.58 -4.29
CA LYS A 16 3.34 5.62 -3.70
C LYS A 16 3.91 6.19 -2.41
N LEU A 17 4.54 5.36 -1.59
CA LEU A 17 5.25 5.78 -0.40
C LEU A 17 6.42 6.72 -0.74
N GLU A 18 7.27 6.35 -1.69
CA GLU A 18 8.39 7.18 -2.14
C GLU A 18 7.92 8.53 -2.69
N GLU A 19 6.84 8.54 -3.49
CA GLU A 19 6.23 9.78 -3.99
C GLU A 19 5.74 10.68 -2.85
N ALA A 20 5.09 10.10 -1.83
CA ALA A 20 4.63 10.86 -0.67
C ALA A 20 5.78 11.41 0.15
N LEU A 21 6.83 10.61 0.41
CA LEU A 21 8.02 11.05 1.13
C LEU A 21 8.76 12.18 0.39
N LYS A 22 8.92 12.07 -0.93
CA LYS A 22 9.52 13.13 -1.78
C LYS A 22 8.72 14.44 -1.73
N GLN A 23 7.40 14.34 -1.60
CA GLN A 23 6.50 15.50 -1.48
C GLN A 23 6.36 15.99 -0.02
N GLY A 24 7.05 15.37 0.94
CA GLY A 24 6.92 15.71 2.36
C GLY A 24 5.55 15.37 2.97
N LYS A 25 4.76 14.53 2.31
CA LYS A 25 3.45 14.07 2.79
C LYS A 25 3.62 12.95 3.80
N THR A 26 2.74 12.94 4.80
CA THR A 26 2.62 11.86 5.79
C THR A 26 1.54 10.86 5.42
N THR A 27 0.90 11.00 4.26
CA THR A 27 -0.14 10.10 3.79
C THR A 27 -0.06 9.88 2.28
N PHE A 28 -0.46 8.69 1.83
CA PHE A 28 -0.76 8.39 0.44
C PHE A 28 -2.02 7.53 0.33
N LYS A 29 -2.68 7.56 -0.82
CA LYS A 29 -3.91 6.80 -1.05
C LYS A 29 -3.82 5.93 -2.29
N ILE A 30 -4.41 4.75 -2.23
CA ILE A 30 -4.53 3.81 -3.35
C ILE A 30 -6.01 3.46 -3.49
N HIS A 31 -6.53 3.51 -4.71
CA HIS A 31 -7.91 3.11 -4.96
C HIS A 31 -8.04 1.59 -4.84
N MET A 32 -9.12 1.08 -4.23
CA MET A 32 -9.31 -0.36 -4.00
C MET A 32 -9.25 -1.18 -5.29
N MET A 33 -9.69 -0.61 -6.42
CA MET A 33 -9.64 -1.27 -7.74
C MET A 33 -8.20 -1.54 -8.22
N ALA A 34 -7.18 -0.94 -7.62
CA ALA A 34 -5.79 -1.30 -7.92
C ALA A 34 -5.45 -2.73 -7.47
N PHE A 35 -6.25 -3.28 -6.55
CA PHE A 35 -6.16 -4.65 -6.05
C PHE A 35 -7.31 -5.53 -6.57
N ASP A 36 -8.10 -5.04 -7.53
CA ASP A 36 -9.16 -5.83 -8.14
C ASP A 36 -8.56 -7.08 -8.78
N GLU A 37 -9.25 -8.21 -8.69
CA GLU A 37 -8.78 -9.52 -9.16
C GLU A 37 -7.55 -10.10 -8.42
N VAL A 38 -6.99 -9.42 -7.42
CA VAL A 38 -5.88 -9.93 -6.61
C VAL A 38 -6.42 -10.77 -5.44
N PRO A 39 -6.16 -12.09 -5.40
CA PRO A 39 -6.55 -12.89 -4.25
C PRO A 39 -5.73 -12.49 -3.02
N ASN A 40 -6.38 -12.40 -1.86
CA ASN A 40 -5.72 -12.09 -0.57
C ASN A 40 -4.99 -10.73 -0.50
N TYR A 41 -5.37 -9.75 -1.32
CA TYR A 41 -4.73 -8.43 -1.32
C TYR A 41 -4.71 -7.75 0.06
N GLU A 42 -5.74 -7.96 0.89
CA GLU A 42 -5.77 -7.48 2.28
C GLU A 42 -4.61 -8.05 3.12
N GLN A 43 -4.23 -9.32 2.89
CA GLN A 43 -3.07 -9.91 3.54
C GLN A 43 -1.77 -9.28 3.05
N HIS A 44 -1.68 -8.95 1.76
CA HIS A 44 -0.52 -8.25 1.21
C HIS A 44 -0.39 -6.85 1.85
N ILE A 45 -1.47 -6.08 1.93
CA ILE A 45 -1.49 -4.76 2.59
C ILE A 45 -1.04 -4.88 4.05
N ASN A 46 -1.63 -5.80 4.82
CA ASN A 46 -1.26 -6.03 6.21
C ASN A 46 0.20 -6.49 6.38
N LYS A 47 0.72 -7.30 5.45
CA LYS A 47 2.11 -7.74 5.44
C LYS A 47 3.05 -6.58 5.12
N TYR A 48 2.68 -5.71 4.19
CA TYR A 48 3.45 -4.52 3.83
C TYR A 48 3.62 -3.58 5.02
N GLU A 49 2.56 -3.32 5.79
CA GLU A 49 2.64 -2.50 7.01
C GLU A 49 3.65 -3.03 8.03
N ARG A 50 3.72 -4.36 8.16
CA ARG A 50 4.63 -5.03 9.11
C ARG A 50 6.08 -5.06 8.62
N LEU A 51 6.29 -5.15 7.31
CA LEU A 51 7.61 -5.26 6.70
C LEU A 51 8.22 -3.91 6.35
N SER A 52 7.40 -2.86 6.22
CA SER A 52 7.88 -1.52 5.89
C SER A 52 8.87 -1.03 6.94
N LYS A 53 9.90 -0.31 6.47
CA LYS A 53 10.86 0.38 7.34
C LYS A 53 10.23 1.58 8.04
N TYR A 54 9.09 2.06 7.54
CA TYR A 54 8.31 3.13 8.14
C TYR A 54 7.16 2.53 8.93
N ARG A 55 6.73 3.25 9.96
CA ARG A 55 5.53 2.86 10.69
C ARG A 55 4.32 3.28 9.87
N ILE A 56 3.78 2.34 9.10
CA ILE A 56 2.64 2.56 8.20
C ILE A 56 1.38 1.94 8.80
N ARG A 57 0.28 2.68 8.72
CA ARG A 57 -1.07 2.22 9.07
C ARG A 57 -2.07 2.67 8.02
N HIS A 58 -2.93 1.78 7.56
CA HIS A 58 -3.96 2.09 6.60
C HIS A 58 -5.34 2.19 7.24
N VAL A 59 -6.18 3.01 6.63
CA VAL A 59 -7.63 3.04 6.84
C VAL A 59 -8.33 2.92 5.50
N TYR A 60 -9.47 2.24 5.48
CA TYR A 60 -10.34 2.21 4.31
C TYR A 60 -11.35 3.36 4.39
N ASP A 61 -11.35 4.23 3.39
CA ASP A 61 -12.24 5.38 3.28
C ASP A 61 -12.80 5.49 1.86
N GLY A 62 -14.11 5.23 1.71
CA GLY A 62 -14.85 5.50 0.47
C GLY A 62 -14.27 4.90 -0.81
N GLY A 63 -13.73 3.68 -0.77
CA GLY A 63 -13.10 3.04 -1.93
C GLY A 63 -11.59 3.27 -2.07
N TYR A 64 -10.98 3.95 -1.09
CA TYR A 64 -9.54 4.15 -1.03
C TYR A 64 -8.93 3.51 0.22
N TYR A 65 -7.77 2.89 0.05
CA TYR A 65 -6.85 2.59 1.13
C TYR A 65 -5.96 3.82 1.35
N VAL A 66 -6.14 4.49 2.49
CA VAL A 66 -5.36 5.65 2.91
C VAL A 66 -4.29 5.20 3.89
N PHE A 67 -3.04 5.29 3.48
CA PHE A 67 -1.87 4.91 4.25
C PHE A 67 -1.29 6.13 4.96
N HIS A 68 -1.21 6.05 6.29
CA HIS A 68 -0.56 7.01 7.17
C HIS A 68 0.86 6.57 7.47
N ILE A 69 1.81 7.48 7.27
CA ILE A 69 3.24 7.29 7.51
C ILE A 69 3.57 8.02 8.81
N GLU A 70 3.81 7.28 9.88
CA GLU A 70 4.30 7.80 11.15
C GLU A 70 5.85 7.85 11.08
N LYS A 71 6.42 9.03 11.35
CA LYS A 71 7.87 9.24 11.44
C LYS A 71 8.40 8.92 12.82
#